data_AF-A0AAP0RJ91-F1
#
_entry.id   AF-A0AAP0RJ91-F1
#
_cell.length_a   1.000
_cell.length_b   1.000
_cell.length_c   1.000
_cell.angle_alpha   90.00
_cell.angle_beta   90.00
_cell.angle_gamma   90.00
#
_symmetry.space_group_name_H-M   'P 1'
#
loop_
_entity.id
_entity.type
_entity.pdbx_description
1 polymer ?
#
loop_
_entity_poly.entity_id
_entity_poly.type
_entity_poly.pdbx_seq_one_letter_code
_entity_poly.pdbx_strand_id
1 'polypeptide(L)'
;MLHVILLSQMKFKIRPSSTLEFLDALQSGVVESGDFAQKFIYCFWWGLRNVSSLGQNLNASTFVGEILFAIFLSIFGLVLFSLLVGNIQKYLQSTTIRIEEMRVKRQDVEHWMSHSMLPENLRRRIRRYEHYKWQETRGVEKESLIRNLPKDLRRDIKRHLCLDLLMTVLMFEKMDERLLEAMCNRLKPVLYTEKSFIIHEGDLVDEMLLIM
;
A
#
# COMPACT_ATOMS: atom_id res chain seq x y z
N MET A 1 10.35 9.89 57.97
CA MET A 1 9.57 10.71 57.00
C MET A 1 8.97 9.89 55.85
N LEU A 2 9.53 8.72 55.44
CA LEU A 2 8.92 7.86 54.42
C LEU A 2 7.78 6.94 54.92
N HIS A 3 7.79 6.54 56.19
CA HIS A 3 6.77 5.61 56.73
C HIS A 3 5.38 6.23 56.95
N VAL A 4 5.29 7.57 57.06
CA VAL A 4 4.03 8.30 57.27
C VAL A 4 3.30 8.58 55.94
N ILE A 5 4.05 8.69 54.83
CA ILE A 5 3.49 8.91 53.49
C ILE A 5 2.86 7.61 52.95
N LEU A 6 3.46 6.45 53.21
CA LEU A 6 2.90 5.14 52.84
C LEU A 6 1.57 4.83 53.55
N LEU A 7 1.45 5.18 54.84
CA LEU A 7 0.20 4.99 55.59
C LEU A 7 -0.90 5.99 55.17
N SER A 8 -0.54 7.18 54.70
CA SER A 8 -1.50 8.15 54.15
C SER A 8 -2.01 7.76 52.75
N GLN A 9 -1.25 6.97 51.99
CA GLN A 9 -1.67 6.44 50.69
C GLN A 9 -2.45 5.12 50.81
N MET A 10 -2.25 4.33 51.86
CA MET A 10 -3.03 3.10 52.12
C MET A 10 -4.42 3.35 52.72
N LYS A 11 -4.67 4.52 53.34
CA LYS A 11 -5.98 4.82 53.97
C LYS A 11 -7.00 5.52 53.09
N PHE A 12 -6.71 5.79 51.81
CA PHE A 12 -7.60 6.57 50.94
C PHE A 12 -8.25 5.80 49.78
N LYS A 13 -8.25 4.46 49.82
CA LYS A 13 -8.88 3.64 48.75
C LYS A 13 -9.92 2.65 49.27
N ILE A 14 -10.80 3.12 50.15
CA ILE A 14 -12.03 2.39 50.52
C ILE A 14 -13.19 3.39 50.53
N ARG A 15 -13.69 3.77 49.36
CA ARG A 15 -15.04 4.36 49.15
C ARG A 15 -15.58 4.01 47.77
N PRO A 16 -16.91 3.90 47.62
CA PRO A 16 -17.56 3.00 46.68
C PRO A 16 -17.69 3.66 45.31
N SER A 17 -16.83 3.31 44.35
CA SER A 17 -17.01 3.72 42.95
C SER A 17 -18.00 2.83 42.19
N SER A 18 -18.39 1.69 42.77
CA SER A 18 -19.26 0.69 42.14
C SER A 18 -20.70 1.17 41.94
N THR A 19 -21.20 2.09 42.76
CA THR A 19 -22.56 2.63 42.66
C THR A 19 -22.69 3.72 41.60
N LEU A 20 -21.61 4.44 41.26
CA LEU A 20 -21.66 5.55 40.30
C LEU A 20 -21.74 5.07 38.84
N GLU A 21 -21.07 3.97 38.48
CA GLU A 21 -21.03 3.47 37.09
C GLU A 21 -22.35 2.78 36.67
N PHE A 22 -23.02 2.08 37.59
CA PHE A 22 -24.38 1.56 37.37
C PHE A 22 -25.43 2.69 37.32
N LEU A 23 -25.22 3.75 38.12
CA LEU A 23 -26.03 4.97 38.04
C LEU A 23 -25.86 5.67 36.69
N ASP A 24 -24.68 5.65 36.06
CA ASP A 24 -24.47 6.24 34.72
C ASP A 24 -25.21 5.47 33.61
N ALA A 25 -25.23 4.13 33.69
CA ALA A 25 -26.00 3.30 32.77
C ALA A 25 -27.53 3.45 32.97
N LEU A 26 -27.98 3.61 34.22
CA LEU A 26 -29.39 3.87 34.55
C LEU A 26 -29.80 5.32 34.25
N GLN A 27 -28.95 6.32 34.51
CA GLN A 27 -29.19 7.74 34.21
C GLN A 27 -29.13 8.04 32.72
N SER A 28 -28.34 7.29 31.93
CA SER A 28 -28.30 7.46 30.48
C SER A 28 -29.58 7.01 29.78
N GLY A 29 -30.52 6.36 30.47
CA GLY A 29 -31.85 5.99 29.94
C GLY A 29 -31.81 4.98 28.79
N VAL A 30 -30.64 4.43 28.44
CA VAL A 30 -30.44 3.55 27.28
C VAL A 30 -31.14 2.19 27.45
N VAL A 31 -31.39 1.78 28.69
CA VAL A 31 -32.13 0.55 28.99
C VAL A 31 -33.64 0.70 28.70
N GLU A 32 -34.19 1.92 28.85
CA GLU A 32 -35.61 2.22 28.58
C GLU A 32 -35.88 2.69 27.14
N SER A 33 -34.87 3.13 26.38
CA SER A 33 -35.07 3.58 25.01
C SER A 33 -35.24 2.40 24.02
N GLY A 34 -36.21 2.50 23.11
CA GLY A 34 -36.50 1.50 22.07
C GLY A 34 -35.54 1.52 20.87
N ASP A 35 -34.59 2.46 20.85
CA ASP A 35 -33.75 2.72 19.68
C ASP A 35 -32.51 1.82 19.63
N PHE A 36 -32.52 0.89 18.67
CA PHE A 36 -31.46 -0.11 18.47
C PHE A 36 -30.07 0.52 18.23
N ALA A 37 -30.03 1.65 17.52
CA ALA A 37 -28.78 2.34 17.20
C ALA A 37 -28.07 2.88 18.46
N GLN A 38 -28.83 3.38 19.43
CA GLN A 38 -28.27 3.90 20.67
C GLN A 38 -27.67 2.77 21.52
N LYS A 39 -28.35 1.63 21.59
CA LYS A 39 -27.86 0.42 22.26
C LYS A 39 -26.61 -0.12 21.57
N PHE A 40 -26.60 -0.16 20.24
CA PHE A 40 -25.45 -0.62 19.47
C PHE A 40 -24.23 0.28 19.69
N ILE A 41 -24.40 1.60 19.63
CA ILE A 41 -23.31 2.57 19.83
C ILE A 41 -22.78 2.51 21.27
N TYR A 42 -23.66 2.36 22.26
CA TYR A 42 -23.25 2.18 23.67
C TYR A 42 -22.48 0.88 23.88
N CYS A 43 -22.98 -0.26 23.36
CA CYS A 43 -22.29 -1.54 23.39
C CYS A 43 -20.94 -1.48 22.65
N PHE A 44 -20.87 -0.78 21.53
CA PHE A 44 -19.65 -0.57 20.76
C PHE A 44 -18.63 0.28 21.54
N TRP A 45 -19.06 1.38 22.15
CA TRP A 45 -18.22 2.22 23.01
C TRP A 45 -17.71 1.45 24.24
N TRP A 46 -18.58 0.65 24.86
CA TRP A 46 -18.24 -0.21 25.99
C TRP A 46 -17.26 -1.32 25.59
N GLY A 47 -17.44 -1.96 24.43
CA GLY A 47 -16.51 -2.92 23.86
C GLY A 47 -15.16 -2.30 23.51
N LEU A 48 -15.17 -1.10 22.94
CA LEU A 48 -13.97 -0.33 22.62
C LEU A 48 -13.19 0.04 23.89
N ARG A 49 -13.88 0.39 24.98
CA ARG A 49 -13.27 0.63 26.31
C ARG A 49 -12.60 -0.63 26.87
N ASN A 50 -13.24 -1.80 26.72
CA ASN A 50 -12.67 -3.08 27.17
C ASN A 50 -11.46 -3.54 26.33
N VAL A 51 -11.45 -3.27 25.02
CA VAL A 51 -10.32 -3.60 24.14
C VAL A 51 -9.15 -2.63 24.34
N SER A 52 -9.42 -1.34 24.59
CA SER A 52 -8.39 -0.30 24.73
C SER A 52 -7.69 -0.30 26.10
N SER A 53 -8.34 -0.85 27.13
CA SER A 53 -7.78 -1.01 28.48
C SER A 53 -7.94 -2.48 28.87
N LEU A 54 -6.88 -3.27 28.76
CA LEU A 54 -6.79 -4.68 29.19
C LEU A 54 -7.36 -4.91 30.62
N GLY A 55 -8.68 -5.04 30.72
CA GLY A 55 -9.42 -5.60 31.86
C GLY A 55 -9.39 -4.88 33.20
N GLN A 56 -9.02 -3.60 33.31
CA GLN A 56 -8.75 -3.01 34.64
C GLN A 56 -9.96 -2.71 35.54
N ASN A 57 -11.22 -2.95 35.13
CA ASN A 57 -12.39 -2.81 36.02
C ASN A 57 -13.54 -3.80 35.73
N LEU A 58 -13.23 -5.05 35.38
CA LEU A 58 -14.26 -6.10 35.24
C LEU A 58 -14.69 -6.62 36.62
N ASN A 59 -15.64 -5.94 37.27
CA ASN A 59 -16.41 -6.58 38.34
C ASN A 59 -17.50 -7.43 37.70
N ALA A 60 -17.16 -8.70 37.45
CA ALA A 60 -18.12 -9.72 37.06
C ALA A 60 -19.27 -9.75 38.06
N SER A 61 -20.47 -9.43 37.60
CA SER A 61 -21.70 -9.77 38.32
C SER A 61 -21.71 -11.30 38.55
N THR A 62 -22.24 -11.73 39.69
CA THR A 62 -22.22 -13.12 40.19
C THR A 62 -23.00 -14.13 39.34
N PHE A 63 -23.49 -13.75 38.16
CA PHE A 63 -24.24 -14.59 37.24
C PHE A 63 -23.32 -15.19 36.15
N VAL A 64 -23.22 -16.54 36.13
CA VAL A 64 -22.30 -17.29 35.25
C VAL A 64 -22.49 -16.95 33.75
N GLY A 65 -23.72 -16.67 33.31
CA GLY A 65 -24.01 -16.34 31.92
C GLY A 65 -23.41 -15.00 31.46
N GLU A 66 -23.38 -13.99 32.33
CA GLU A 66 -22.81 -12.67 32.02
C GLU A 66 -21.29 -12.75 31.89
N ILE A 67 -20.65 -13.58 32.73
CA ILE A 67 -19.20 -13.81 32.70
C ILE A 67 -18.78 -14.53 31.41
N LEU A 68 -19.50 -15.59 31.02
CA LEU A 68 -19.20 -16.33 29.79
C LEU A 68 -19.36 -15.45 28.54
N PHE A 69 -20.41 -14.63 28.49
CA PHE A 69 -20.62 -13.68 27.40
C PHE A 69 -19.52 -12.61 27.34
N ALA A 70 -19.12 -12.06 28.49
CA ALA A 70 -18.03 -11.09 28.57
C ALA A 70 -16.67 -11.67 28.13
N ILE A 71 -16.36 -12.91 28.51
CA ILE A 71 -15.15 -13.63 28.07
C ILE A 71 -15.19 -13.84 26.55
N PHE A 72 -16.32 -14.29 26.01
CA PHE A 72 -16.48 -14.50 24.57
C PHE A 72 -16.27 -13.20 23.77
N LEU A 73 -16.90 -12.11 24.20
CA LEU A 73 -16.73 -10.79 23.57
C LEU A 73 -15.30 -10.29 23.67
N SER A 74 -14.62 -10.53 24.80
CA SER A 74 -13.23 -10.12 24.99
C SER A 74 -12.29 -10.87 24.05
N ILE A 75 -12.46 -12.19 23.92
CA ILE A 75 -11.69 -13.02 22.98
C ILE A 75 -11.97 -12.59 21.53
N PHE A 76 -13.24 -12.40 21.19
CA PHE A 76 -13.64 -11.98 19.85
C PHE A 76 -13.07 -10.60 19.50
N GLY A 77 -13.13 -9.63 20.42
CA GLY A 77 -12.55 -8.31 20.27
C GLY A 77 -11.02 -8.35 20.08
N LEU A 78 -10.32 -9.19 20.84
CA LEU A 78 -8.87 -9.36 20.72
C LEU A 78 -8.48 -9.95 19.35
N VAL A 79 -9.22 -10.96 18.88
CA VAL A 79 -9.00 -11.57 17.56
C VAL A 79 -9.24 -10.54 16.45
N LEU A 80 -10.35 -9.79 16.51
CA LEU A 80 -10.64 -8.73 15.53
C LEU A 80 -9.57 -7.64 15.52
N PHE A 81 -9.11 -7.20 16.69
CA PHE A 81 -8.06 -6.20 16.80
C PHE A 81 -6.73 -6.70 16.22
N SER A 82 -6.34 -7.93 16.52
CA SER A 82 -5.14 -8.56 15.95
C SER A 82 -5.21 -8.66 14.43
N LEU A 83 -6.35 -9.05 13.87
CA LEU A 83 -6.57 -9.10 12.42
C LEU A 83 -6.51 -7.71 11.78
N LEU A 84 -7.09 -6.70 12.42
CA LEU A 84 -7.06 -5.32 11.94
C LEU A 84 -5.62 -4.79 11.89
N VAL A 85 -4.87 -4.95 12.98
CA VAL A 85 -3.46 -4.54 13.05
C VAL A 85 -2.63 -5.28 12.00
N GLY A 86 -2.83 -6.58 11.83
CA GLY A 86 -2.14 -7.38 10.80
C GLY A 86 -2.45 -6.90 9.38
N ASN A 87 -3.70 -6.55 9.09
CA ASN A 87 -4.10 -6.02 7.78
C ASN A 87 -3.52 -4.63 7.51
N ILE A 88 -3.54 -3.73 8.50
CA ILE A 88 -2.93 -2.40 8.39
C ILE A 88 -1.42 -2.53 8.18
N GLN A 89 -0.76 -3.42 8.91
CA GLN A 89 0.67 -3.65 8.76
C GLN A 89 1.01 -4.19 7.36
N LYS A 90 0.25 -5.15 6.83
CA LYS A 90 0.42 -5.64 5.46
C LYS A 90 0.21 -4.54 4.43
N TYR A 91 -0.83 -3.73 4.60
CA TYR A 91 -1.14 -2.61 3.70
C TYR A 91 0.00 -1.58 3.70
N LEU A 92 0.47 -1.17 4.88
CA LEU A 92 1.58 -0.23 5.02
C LEU A 92 2.87 -0.81 4.46
N GLN A 93 3.21 -2.06 4.77
CA GLN A 93 4.40 -2.71 4.24
C GLN A 93 4.40 -2.75 2.72
N SER A 94 3.28 -3.09 2.07
CA SER A 94 3.22 -3.08 0.60
C SER A 94 3.51 -1.70 -0.01
N THR A 95 3.05 -0.65 0.66
CA THR A 95 3.28 0.74 0.25
C THR A 95 4.72 1.16 0.52
N THR A 96 5.26 0.84 1.70
CA THR A 96 6.63 1.16 2.11
C THR A 96 7.66 0.42 1.27
N ILE A 97 7.47 -0.86 0.97
CA ILE A 97 8.37 -1.65 0.11
C ILE A 97 8.50 -0.97 -1.25
N ARG A 98 7.38 -0.58 -1.86
CA ARG A 98 7.40 0.11 -3.17
C ARG A 98 8.09 1.47 -3.13
N ILE A 99 7.92 2.22 -2.03
CA ILE A 99 8.61 3.50 -1.82
C ILE A 99 10.11 3.30 -1.61
N GLU A 100 10.50 2.25 -0.90
CA GLU A 100 11.90 1.98 -0.61
C GLU A 100 12.62 1.43 -1.86
N GLU A 101 11.99 0.54 -2.62
CA GLU A 101 12.52 0.09 -3.92
C GLU A 101 12.79 1.26 -4.88
N MET A 102 11.86 2.23 -4.93
CA MET A 102 12.09 3.48 -5.66
C MET A 102 13.29 4.26 -5.16
N ARG A 103 13.38 4.41 -3.84
CA ARG A 103 14.39 5.22 -3.19
C ARG A 103 15.78 4.63 -3.44
N VAL A 104 15.92 3.31 -3.33
CA VAL A 104 17.15 2.57 -3.61
C VAL A 104 17.54 2.74 -5.08
N LYS A 105 16.63 2.46 -6.02
CA LYS A 105 16.92 2.65 -7.46
C LYS A 105 17.38 4.07 -7.79
N ARG A 106 16.74 5.08 -7.18
CA ARG A 106 17.13 6.48 -7.37
C ARG A 106 18.53 6.76 -6.81
N GLN A 107 18.86 6.23 -5.64
CA GLN A 107 20.21 6.36 -5.07
C GLN A 107 21.27 5.69 -5.94
N ASP A 108 20.99 4.51 -6.49
CA ASP A 108 21.91 3.80 -7.38
C ASP A 108 22.21 4.62 -8.64
N VAL A 109 21.18 5.20 -9.27
CA VAL A 109 21.35 6.07 -10.44
C VAL A 109 22.15 7.33 -10.10
N GLU A 110 21.86 7.99 -8.98
CA GLU A 110 22.62 9.16 -8.53
C GLU A 110 24.08 8.82 -8.22
N HIS A 111 24.32 7.68 -7.58
CA HIS A 111 25.66 7.21 -7.28
C HIS A 111 26.44 6.94 -8.57
N TRP A 112 25.84 6.26 -9.54
CA TRP A 112 26.42 6.00 -10.85
C TRP A 112 26.72 7.31 -11.62
N MET A 113 25.82 8.29 -11.59
CA MET A 113 26.03 9.62 -12.21
C MET A 113 27.15 10.42 -11.53
N SER A 114 27.32 10.25 -10.22
CA SER A 114 28.41 10.85 -9.45
C SER A 114 29.75 10.22 -9.83
N HIS A 115 29.81 8.89 -9.81
CA HIS A 115 31.00 8.11 -10.13
C HIS A 115 31.49 8.33 -11.56
N SER A 116 30.55 8.45 -12.52
CA SER A 116 30.86 8.71 -13.93
C SER A 116 31.20 10.18 -14.25
N MET A 117 31.28 11.05 -13.23
CA MET A 117 31.59 12.48 -13.36
C MET A 117 30.74 13.22 -14.43
N LEU A 118 29.46 12.86 -14.54
CA LEU A 118 28.59 13.46 -15.55
C LEU A 118 28.36 14.95 -15.28
N PRO A 119 28.34 15.80 -16.33
CA PRO A 119 28.05 17.22 -16.17
C PRO A 119 26.59 17.44 -15.71
N GLU A 120 26.36 18.54 -14.98
CA GLU A 120 25.07 18.81 -14.32
C GLU A 120 23.89 18.98 -15.30
N ASN A 121 24.16 19.35 -16.55
CA ASN A 121 23.15 19.40 -17.60
C ASN A 121 22.62 17.99 -17.96
N LEU A 122 23.50 17.00 -18.06
CA LEU A 122 23.16 15.62 -18.37
C LEU A 122 22.46 14.95 -17.18
N ARG A 123 22.95 15.20 -15.95
CA ARG A 123 22.27 14.75 -14.72
C ARG A 123 20.84 15.25 -14.64
N ARG A 124 20.60 16.54 -14.92
CA ARG A 124 19.24 17.12 -14.97
C ARG A 124 18.36 16.52 -16.06
N ARG A 125 18.92 16.06 -17.17
CA ARG A 125 18.17 15.35 -18.23
C ARG A 125 17.81 13.93 -17.78
N ILE A 126 18.76 13.20 -17.21
CA ILE A 126 18.54 11.84 -16.67
C ILE A 126 17.48 11.86 -15.56
N ARG A 127 17.58 12.79 -14.59
CA ARG A 127 16.58 12.94 -13.53
C ARG A 127 15.16 13.20 -14.07
N ARG A 128 15.02 14.02 -15.12
CA ARG A 128 13.72 14.27 -15.76
C ARG A 128 13.20 13.03 -16.48
N TYR A 129 14.06 12.32 -17.19
CA TYR A 129 13.72 11.06 -17.85
C TYR A 129 13.22 10.01 -16.85
N GLU A 130 13.97 9.76 -15.78
CA GLU A 130 13.58 8.80 -14.74
C GLU A 130 12.28 9.20 -14.05
N HIS A 131 12.08 10.48 -13.77
CA HIS A 131 10.85 10.97 -13.16
C HIS A 131 9.63 10.77 -14.08
N TYR A 132 9.77 11.07 -15.37
CA TYR A 132 8.71 10.87 -16.35
C TYR A 132 8.40 9.38 -16.55
N LYS A 133 9.45 8.56 -16.72
CA LYS A 133 9.34 7.10 -16.82
C LYS A 133 8.62 6.52 -15.60
N TRP A 134 8.91 7.01 -14.39
CA TRP A 134 8.25 6.57 -13.17
C TRP A 134 6.75 6.93 -13.14
N GLN A 135 6.38 8.15 -13.53
CA GLN A 135 4.98 8.57 -13.58
C GLN A 135 4.16 7.68 -14.54
N GLU A 136 4.74 7.39 -15.70
CA GLU A 136 4.08 6.61 -16.74
C GLU A 136 4.00 5.11 -16.40
N THR A 137 5.11 4.53 -15.95
CA THR A 137 5.22 3.07 -15.73
C THR A 137 4.92 2.65 -14.30
N ARG A 138 4.77 3.59 -13.37
CA ARG A 138 4.56 3.31 -11.94
C ARG A 138 5.66 2.44 -11.31
N GLY A 139 6.84 2.39 -11.94
CA GLY A 139 7.97 1.56 -11.54
C GLY A 139 8.04 0.18 -12.16
N VAL A 140 7.07 -0.14 -13.01
CA VAL A 140 7.01 -1.42 -13.69
C VAL A 140 7.88 -1.36 -14.93
N GLU A 141 9.02 -2.04 -14.88
CA GLU A 141 9.88 -2.18 -16.05
C GLU A 141 9.26 -3.21 -17.01
N LYS A 142 8.52 -2.71 -18.01
CA LYS A 142 7.77 -3.52 -18.99
C LYS A 142 8.64 -4.59 -19.66
N GLU A 143 9.89 -4.27 -20.03
CA GLU A 143 10.79 -5.26 -20.63
C GLU A 143 11.19 -6.37 -19.67
N SER A 144 11.45 -6.05 -18.39
CA SER A 144 11.78 -7.06 -17.38
C SER A 144 10.61 -8.02 -17.14
N LEU A 145 9.38 -7.47 -17.08
CA LEU A 145 8.18 -8.28 -16.95
C LEU A 145 8.07 -9.25 -18.14
N ILE A 146 8.11 -8.71 -19.36
CA ILE A 146 7.98 -9.48 -20.61
C ILE A 146 9.09 -10.54 -20.73
N ARG A 147 10.30 -10.27 -20.22
CA ARG A 147 11.42 -11.24 -20.19
C ARG A 147 11.19 -12.41 -19.22
N ASN A 148 10.51 -12.17 -18.11
CA ASN A 148 10.20 -13.19 -17.11
C ASN A 148 9.05 -14.12 -17.51
N LEU A 149 8.28 -13.77 -18.56
CA LEU A 149 7.20 -14.62 -19.07
C LEU A 149 7.73 -15.78 -19.94
N PRO A 150 7.02 -16.92 -19.95
CA PRO A 150 7.22 -18.00 -20.91
C PRO A 150 7.20 -17.50 -22.36
N LYS A 151 7.90 -18.23 -23.25
CA LYS A 151 8.04 -17.85 -24.66
C LYS A 151 6.70 -17.65 -25.37
N ASP A 152 5.70 -18.47 -25.03
CA ASP A 152 4.37 -18.43 -25.64
C ASP A 152 3.65 -17.12 -25.30
N LEU A 153 3.52 -16.79 -24.01
CA LEU A 153 2.90 -15.53 -23.57
C LEU A 153 3.64 -14.31 -24.08
N ARG A 154 4.97 -14.36 -24.13
CA ARG A 154 5.78 -13.28 -24.70
C ARG A 154 5.48 -13.07 -26.19
N ARG A 155 5.31 -14.15 -26.96
CA ARG A 155 4.96 -14.07 -28.38
C ARG A 155 3.57 -13.45 -28.55
N ASP A 156 2.61 -13.87 -27.74
CA ASP A 156 1.22 -13.40 -27.87
C ASP A 156 1.10 -11.90 -27.49
N ILE A 157 1.78 -11.46 -26.43
CA ILE A 157 1.86 -10.04 -26.05
C ILE A 157 2.53 -9.22 -27.15
N LYS A 158 3.67 -9.69 -27.68
CA LYS A 158 4.36 -9.01 -28.79
C LYS A 158 3.48 -8.93 -30.03
N ARG A 159 2.79 -10.01 -30.39
CA ARG A 159 1.88 -10.05 -31.53
C ARG A 159 0.76 -9.04 -31.36
N HIS A 160 0.14 -8.97 -30.19
CA HIS A 160 -0.92 -8.00 -29.92
C HIS A 160 -0.43 -6.55 -30.03
N LEU A 161 0.66 -6.20 -29.32
CA LEU A 161 1.20 -4.84 -29.34
C LEU A 161 1.73 -4.43 -30.73
N CYS A 162 2.35 -5.36 -31.44
CA CYS A 162 3.01 -5.08 -32.71
C CYS A 162 2.05 -5.06 -33.89
N LEU A 163 1.03 -5.93 -33.93
CA LEU A 163 0.06 -5.94 -35.01
C LEU A 163 -0.70 -4.62 -35.06
N ASP A 164 -1.15 -4.11 -33.91
CA ASP A 164 -1.86 -2.82 -33.85
C ASP A 164 -0.97 -1.67 -34.39
N LEU A 165 0.32 -1.68 -34.06
CA LEU A 165 1.32 -0.73 -34.54
C LEU A 165 1.60 -0.86 -36.05
N LEU A 166 1.78 -2.08 -36.55
CA LEU A 166 2.11 -2.33 -37.96
C LEU A 166 0.91 -2.10 -38.88
N MET A 167 -0.31 -2.42 -38.44
CA MET A 167 -1.53 -2.12 -39.20
C MET A 167 -1.80 -0.62 -39.32
N THR A 168 -1.28 0.20 -38.40
CA THR A 168 -1.38 1.66 -38.49
C THR A 168 -0.53 2.23 -39.64
N VAL A 169 0.51 1.51 -40.07
CA VAL A 169 1.43 1.97 -41.12
C VAL A 169 1.14 1.25 -42.44
N LEU A 170 0.59 1.98 -43.41
CA LEU A 170 0.20 1.48 -44.74
C LEU A 170 1.27 0.68 -45.50
N MET A 171 2.57 0.88 -45.20
CA MET A 171 3.64 0.15 -45.89
C MET A 171 3.78 -1.32 -45.45
N PHE A 172 3.29 -1.69 -44.25
CA PHE A 172 3.43 -3.06 -43.73
C PHE A 172 2.22 -3.95 -44.00
N GLU A 173 1.11 -3.39 -44.47
CA GLU A 173 -0.13 -4.14 -44.76
C GLU A 173 0.04 -5.22 -45.84
N LYS A 174 0.99 -5.03 -46.76
CA LYS A 174 1.25 -5.94 -47.89
C LYS A 174 2.43 -6.89 -47.66
N MET A 175 3.05 -6.89 -46.48
CA MET A 175 4.18 -7.76 -46.18
C MET A 175 3.76 -9.17 -45.78
N ASP A 176 4.62 -10.16 -46.05
CA ASP A 176 4.41 -11.55 -45.65
C ASP A 176 4.37 -11.70 -44.13
N GLU A 177 3.48 -12.56 -43.61
CA GLU A 177 3.23 -12.75 -42.17
C GLU A 177 4.50 -13.17 -41.43
N ARG A 178 5.37 -13.96 -42.09
CA ARG A 178 6.67 -14.38 -41.53
C ARG A 178 7.63 -13.21 -41.31
N LEU A 179 7.61 -12.24 -42.22
CA LEU A 179 8.47 -11.06 -42.15
C LEU A 179 7.94 -10.09 -41.09
N LEU A 180 6.61 -9.97 -41.01
CA LEU A 180 5.92 -9.24 -39.94
C LEU A 180 6.26 -9.80 -38.56
N GLU A 181 6.21 -11.13 -38.39
CA GLU A 181 6.59 -11.80 -37.14
C GLU A 181 8.06 -11.58 -36.79
N ALA A 182 8.96 -11.62 -37.79
CA ALA A 182 10.37 -11.31 -37.59
C ALA A 182 10.60 -9.86 -37.14
N MET A 183 9.85 -8.90 -37.70
CA MET A 183 9.88 -7.49 -37.27
C MET A 183 9.34 -7.32 -35.85
N CYS A 184 8.20 -7.92 -35.51
CA CYS A 184 7.62 -7.88 -34.17
C CYS A 184 8.55 -8.46 -33.10
N ASN A 185 9.34 -9.46 -33.46
CA ASN A 185 10.33 -10.03 -32.55
C ASN A 185 11.48 -9.07 -32.23
N ARG A 186 11.84 -8.19 -33.18
CA ARG A 186 12.92 -7.20 -33.06
C ARG A 186 12.46 -5.84 -32.54
N LEU A 187 11.16 -5.53 -32.64
CA LEU A 187 10.57 -4.30 -32.15
C LEU A 187 10.78 -4.17 -30.64
N LYS A 188 11.25 -2.99 -30.21
CA LYS A 188 11.42 -2.63 -28.79
C LYS A 188 10.69 -1.32 -28.53
N PRO A 189 9.81 -1.25 -27.53
CA PRO A 189 9.20 0.01 -27.13
C PRO A 189 10.28 0.89 -26.49
N VAL A 190 10.32 2.17 -26.87
CA VAL A 190 11.21 3.17 -26.28
C VAL A 190 10.41 4.42 -25.94
N LEU A 191 10.68 5.00 -24.76
CA LEU A 191 10.06 6.23 -24.31
C LEU A 191 11.03 7.39 -24.51
N TYR A 192 10.57 8.48 -25.10
CA TYR A 192 11.33 9.71 -25.27
C TYR A 192 10.63 10.84 -24.51
N THR A 193 11.41 11.71 -23.85
CA THR A 193 10.89 12.86 -23.11
C THR A 193 10.98 14.14 -23.92
N GLU A 194 10.14 15.12 -23.63
CA GLU A 194 10.27 16.46 -24.23
C GLU A 194 11.71 16.99 -24.11
N LYS A 195 12.27 17.47 -25.23
CA LYS A 195 13.66 17.95 -25.37
C LYS A 195 14.74 16.85 -25.36
N SER A 196 14.39 15.58 -25.58
CA SER A 196 15.37 14.59 -26.05
C SER A 196 15.47 14.63 -27.57
N PHE A 197 16.70 14.66 -28.08
CA PHE A 197 16.97 14.47 -29.49
C PHE A 197 16.88 12.97 -29.80
N ILE A 198 16.08 12.63 -30.81
CA ILE A 198 15.88 11.25 -31.25
C ILE A 198 16.99 10.84 -32.23
N ILE A 199 17.33 11.75 -33.16
CA ILE A 199 18.37 11.57 -34.17
C ILE A 199 19.17 12.88 -34.21
N HIS A 200 20.50 12.79 -34.27
CA HIS A 200 21.37 13.94 -34.51
C HIS A 200 21.79 14.01 -35.98
N GLU A 201 21.92 15.22 -36.50
CA GLU A 201 22.41 15.45 -37.86
C GLU A 201 23.86 14.99 -37.98
N GLY A 202 24.12 14.03 -38.87
CA GLY A 202 25.43 13.40 -39.06
C GLY A 202 25.58 12.00 -38.46
N ASP A 203 24.63 11.55 -37.64
CA ASP A 203 24.61 10.17 -37.13
C ASP A 203 24.14 9.20 -38.22
N LEU A 204 24.71 8.00 -38.24
CA LEU A 204 24.24 6.90 -39.08
C LEU A 204 22.85 6.45 -38.60
N VAL A 205 21.90 6.32 -39.52
CA VAL A 205 20.55 5.85 -39.19
C VAL A 205 20.58 4.32 -39.11
N ASP A 206 20.90 3.82 -37.92
CA ASP A 206 20.95 2.38 -37.64
C ASP A 206 19.60 1.80 -37.22
N GLU A 207 18.62 2.65 -36.88
CA GLU A 207 17.33 2.25 -36.33
C GLU A 207 16.16 2.95 -37.03
N MET A 208 15.07 2.21 -37.25
CA MET A 208 13.80 2.75 -37.74
C MET A 208 12.84 2.91 -36.56
N LEU A 209 12.27 4.11 -36.43
CA LEU A 209 11.37 4.44 -35.32
C LEU A 209 9.93 4.54 -35.81
N LEU A 210 9.03 3.91 -35.08
CA LEU A 210 7.59 3.97 -35.29
C LEU A 210 6.98 4.81 -34.16
N ILE A 211 6.37 5.93 -34.51
CA ILE A 211 5.71 6.83 -33.56
C ILE A 211 4.26 6.35 -33.41
N MET A 212 3.81 6.21 -32.16
CA MET A 212 2.46 5.81 -31.76
C MET A 212 1.68 7.00 -31.24
#